data_AF-A0A3P7NF23-F1
#
_entry.id   AF-A0A3P7NF23-F1
#
_cell.length_a   1.000
_cell.length_b   1.000
_cell.length_c   1.000
_cell.angle_alpha   90.00
_cell.angle_beta   90.00
_cell.angle_gamma   90.00
#
_symmetry.space_group_name_H-M   'P 1'
#
loop_
_entity.id
_entity.type
_entity.pdbx_description
1 polymer ?
#
loop_
_entity_poly.entity_id
_entity_poly.type
_entity_poly.pdbx_seq_one_letter_code
_entity_poly.pdbx_strand_id
1 'polypeptide(L)'
;MSDRLTQLQDLINELASFMTNAIGVLQATAPPCDFDRSNPVLIDSFPIEDAGNGDTVEQLLQVDAERSKVARELENVVSEGEDLVHRIQQRLSDIARVQIMSRPSC
;
A
#
# COMPACT_ATOMS: atom_id res chain seq x y z
N MET A 1 22.78 24.56 -19.81
CA MET A 1 21.86 24.46 -18.66
C MET A 1 20.47 23.94 -19.05
N SER A 2 20.34 23.02 -20.02
CA SER A 2 19.05 22.41 -20.41
C SER A 2 18.89 20.97 -19.92
N ASP A 3 20.01 20.28 -19.67
CA ASP A 3 20.07 18.84 -19.42
C ASP A 3 19.24 18.36 -18.22
N ARG A 4 19.23 19.15 -17.14
CA ARG A 4 18.52 18.83 -15.89
C ARG A 4 17.01 19.00 -16.01
N LEU A 5 16.56 19.99 -16.79
CA LEU A 5 15.14 20.23 -17.01
C LEU A 5 14.56 19.19 -17.99
N THR A 6 15.34 18.83 -19.01
CA THR A 6 14.99 17.74 -19.94
C THR A 6 14.93 16.39 -19.22
N GLN A 7 15.93 16.05 -18.39
CA GLN A 7 15.89 14.81 -17.59
C GLN A 7 14.70 14.74 -16.63
N LEU A 8 14.32 15.87 -16.02
CA LEU A 8 13.15 15.91 -15.14
C LEU A 8 11.86 15.65 -15.93
N GLN A 9 11.77 16.21 -17.14
CA GLN A 9 10.63 16.01 -18.02
C GLN A 9 10.53 14.55 -18.52
N ASP A 10 11.66 13.91 -18.83
CA ASP A 10 11.70 12.49 -19.20
C ASP A 10 11.26 11.58 -18.03
N LEU A 11 11.68 11.89 -16.79
CA LEU A 11 11.26 11.16 -15.59
C LEU A 11 9.76 11.28 -15.30
N ILE A 12 9.18 12.46 -15.53
CA ILE A 12 7.73 12.69 -15.37
C ILE A 12 6.93 11.90 -16.41
N ASN A 13 7.42 11.84 -17.66
CA ASN A 13 6.78 11.05 -18.71
C ASN A 13 6.83 9.55 -18.42
N GLU A 14 7.97 9.04 -17.95
CA GLU A 14 8.12 7.65 -17.48
C GLU A 14 7.15 7.34 -16.33
N LEU A 15 7.05 8.22 -15.33
CA LEU A 15 6.11 8.04 -14.21
C LEU A 15 4.65 7.99 -14.68
N ALA A 16 4.26 8.87 -15.59
CA ALA A 16 2.91 8.87 -16.17
C ALA A 16 2.60 7.57 -16.93
N SER A 17 3.59 7.03 -17.65
CA SER A 17 3.49 5.73 -18.32
C SER A 17 3.25 4.60 -17.32
N PHE A 18 4.02 4.57 -16.22
CA PHE A 18 3.84 3.57 -15.17
C PHE A 18 2.47 3.64 -14.50
N MET A 19 1.98 4.85 -14.18
CA MET A 19 0.65 5.01 -13.58
C MET A 19 -0.46 4.47 -14.51
N THR A 20 -0.38 4.78 -15.80
CA THR A 20 -1.37 4.34 -16.78
C THR A 20 -1.33 2.81 -16.99
N ASN A 21 -0.13 2.23 -17.03
CA ASN A 21 0.05 0.78 -17.13
C ASN A 21 -0.49 0.07 -15.88
N ALA A 22 -0.18 0.58 -14.69
CA ALA A 22 -0.70 0.04 -13.43
C ALA A 22 -2.23 0.06 -13.37
N ILE A 23 -2.86 1.17 -13.78
CA ILE A 23 -4.32 1.28 -13.86
C ILE A 23 -4.89 0.25 -14.85
N GLY A 24 -4.26 0.08 -16.01
CA GLY A 24 -4.68 -0.91 -17.01
C GLY A 24 -4.61 -2.34 -16.49
N VAL A 25 -3.52 -2.71 -15.80
CA VAL A 25 -3.37 -4.02 -15.16
C VAL A 25 -4.41 -4.22 -14.07
N LEU A 26 -4.62 -3.21 -13.21
CA LEU A 26 -5.64 -3.23 -12.15
C LEU A 26 -7.04 -3.41 -12.75
N GLN A 27 -7.39 -2.72 -13.84
CA GLN A 27 -8.68 -2.87 -14.50
C GLN A 27 -8.83 -4.22 -15.21
N ALA A 28 -7.75 -4.80 -15.73
CA ALA A 28 -7.75 -6.10 -16.37
C ALA A 28 -7.82 -7.28 -15.37
N THR A 29 -7.29 -7.09 -14.16
CA THR A 29 -7.31 -8.11 -13.09
C THR A 29 -8.45 -7.92 -12.09
N ALA A 30 -9.02 -6.72 -11.97
CA ALA A 30 -10.20 -6.49 -11.16
C ALA A 30 -11.43 -7.07 -11.88
N PRO A 31 -12.13 -8.05 -11.29
CA PRO A 31 -13.44 -8.45 -11.80
C PRO A 31 -14.38 -7.23 -11.79
N PRO A 32 -15.27 -7.08 -12.79
CA PRO A 32 -16.25 -6.01 -12.78
C PRO A 32 -17.11 -6.14 -11.53
N CYS A 33 -16.98 -5.17 -10.62
CA CYS A 33 -17.81 -5.10 -9.42
C CYS A 33 -19.17 -4.53 -9.84
N ASP A 34 -20.16 -5.39 -10.10
CA ASP A 34 -21.54 -4.95 -10.26
C ASP A 34 -22.04 -4.39 -8.92
N PHE A 35 -22.00 -3.07 -8.78
CA PHE A 35 -22.54 -2.34 -7.62
C PHE A 35 -24.08 -2.19 -7.68
N ASP A 36 -24.78 -3.07 -8.42
CA ASP A 36 -26.23 -2.94 -8.67
C ASP A 36 -27.00 -4.26 -8.60
N ARG A 37 -26.70 -5.14 -7.64
CA ARG A 37 -27.67 -6.14 -7.24
C ARG A 37 -27.41 -6.63 -5.84
N SER A 38 -28.40 -6.42 -4.97
CA SER A 38 -28.72 -7.31 -3.87
C SER A 38 -28.65 -8.76 -4.38
N ASN A 39 -27.49 -9.38 -4.21
CA ASN A 39 -27.18 -10.68 -4.74
C ASN A 39 -27.90 -11.73 -3.86
N PRO A 40 -28.81 -12.55 -4.40
CA PRO A 40 -29.41 -13.64 -3.62
C PRO A 40 -28.37 -14.67 -3.17
N VAL A 41 -27.19 -14.74 -3.83
CA VAL A 41 -26.06 -15.57 -3.37
C VAL A 41 -25.50 -15.07 -2.03
N LEU A 42 -25.58 -13.77 -1.74
CA LEU A 42 -25.23 -13.27 -0.41
C LEU A 42 -26.28 -13.66 0.63
N ILE A 43 -27.56 -13.81 0.25
CA ILE A 43 -28.64 -14.24 1.14
C ILE A 43 -28.54 -15.76 1.42
N ASP A 44 -28.19 -16.58 0.43
CA ASP A 44 -27.98 -18.03 0.62
C ASP A 44 -26.63 -18.36 1.29
N SER A 45 -25.67 -17.42 1.27
CA SER A 45 -24.40 -17.54 2.01
C SER A 45 -24.50 -17.01 3.45
N PHE A 46 -25.66 -16.49 3.85
CA PHE A 46 -25.88 -16.14 5.25
C PHE A 46 -26.07 -17.44 6.03
N PRO A 47 -25.22 -17.74 7.04
CA PRO A 47 -25.41 -18.88 7.92
C PRO A 47 -26.55 -18.54 8.90
N ILE A 48 -27.79 -18.47 8.40
CA ILE A 48 -29.00 -18.28 9.22
C ILE A 48 -29.68 -19.63 9.49
N GLU A 49 -29.34 -20.67 8.73
CA GLU A 49 -29.86 -22.01 8.95
C GLU A 49 -28.94 -22.76 9.95
N ASP A 50 -29.35 -22.78 11.22
CA ASP A 50 -28.99 -23.74 12.30
C ASP A 50 -28.14 -23.24 13.49
N ALA A 51 -27.45 -22.10 13.43
CA ALA A 51 -26.66 -21.64 14.58
C ALA A 51 -27.50 -20.86 15.60
N GLY A 52 -27.97 -21.55 16.64
CA GLY A 52 -28.53 -20.92 17.84
C GLY A 52 -27.65 -19.76 18.31
N ASN A 53 -28.30 -18.64 18.65
CA ASN A 53 -27.78 -17.28 18.83
C ASN A 53 -26.61 -17.08 19.83
N GLY A 54 -25.99 -18.14 20.35
CA GLY A 54 -24.83 -18.09 21.26
C GLY A 54 -23.47 -18.24 20.57
N ASP A 55 -23.35 -19.07 19.54
CA ASP A 55 -22.06 -19.43 18.90
C ASP A 55 -21.50 -18.29 18.02
N THR A 56 -22.38 -17.49 17.42
CA THR A 56 -22.03 -16.38 16.52
C THR A 56 -21.38 -15.19 17.25
N VAL A 57 -21.75 -14.92 18.50
CA VAL A 57 -21.18 -13.79 19.27
C VAL A 57 -19.74 -14.09 19.71
N GLU A 58 -19.47 -15.34 20.12
CA GLU A 58 -18.15 -15.78 20.54
C GLU A 58 -17.17 -15.81 19.35
N GLN A 59 -17.61 -16.31 18.20
CA GLN A 59 -16.84 -16.25 16.95
C GLN A 59 -16.57 -14.81 16.50
N LEU A 60 -17.53 -13.89 16.65
CA LEU A 60 -17.35 -12.48 16.29
C LEU A 60 -16.28 -11.81 17.17
N LEU A 61 -16.31 -12.05 18.48
CA LEU A 61 -15.31 -11.55 19.43
C LEU A 61 -13.92 -12.10 19.12
N GLN A 62 -13.83 -13.37 18.71
CA GLN A 62 -12.57 -14.00 18.31
C GLN A 62 -12.02 -13.40 17.01
N VAL A 63 -12.89 -13.11 16.03
CA VAL A 63 -12.50 -12.44 14.78
C VAL A 63 -12.02 -11.01 15.04
N ASP A 64 -12.65 -10.27 15.94
CA ASP A 64 -12.18 -8.93 16.33
C ASP A 64 -10.84 -8.98 17.07
N ALA A 65 -10.62 -9.97 17.93
CA ALA A 65 -9.35 -10.19 18.61
C ALA A 65 -8.22 -10.52 17.62
N GLU A 66 -8.47 -11.41 16.66
CA GLU A 66 -7.50 -11.76 15.60
C GLU A 66 -7.21 -10.56 14.69
N ARG A 67 -8.23 -9.78 14.30
CA ARG A 67 -8.05 -8.55 13.53
C ARG A 67 -7.20 -7.53 14.27
N SER A 68 -7.42 -7.35 15.57
CA SER A 68 -6.60 -6.46 16.41
C SER A 68 -5.15 -6.92 16.49
N LYS A 69 -4.89 -8.23 16.52
CA LYS A 69 -3.53 -8.77 16.56
C LYS A 69 -2.81 -8.55 15.23
N VAL A 70 -3.46 -8.86 14.12
CA VAL A 70 -2.92 -8.64 12.76
C VAL A 70 -2.65 -7.16 12.51
N ALA A 71 -3.56 -6.27 12.92
CA ALA A 71 -3.35 -4.82 12.82
C ALA A 71 -2.10 -4.36 13.58
N ARG A 72 -1.85 -4.93 14.77
CA ARG A 72 -0.68 -4.59 15.59
C ARG A 72 0.63 -5.12 15.01
N GLU A 73 0.62 -6.30 14.41
CA GLU A 73 1.79 -6.82 13.67
C GLU A 73 2.12 -5.93 12.46
N LEU A 74 1.10 -5.49 11.72
CA LEU A 74 1.29 -4.56 10.61
C LEU A 74 1.87 -3.22 11.09
N GLU A 75 1.39 -2.69 12.21
CA GLU A 75 1.87 -1.44 12.81
C GLU A 75 3.37 -1.53 13.19
N ASN A 76 3.80 -2.66 13.75
CA ASN A 76 5.21 -2.91 14.03
C ASN A 76 6.07 -2.93 12.75
N VAL A 77 5.61 -3.64 11.71
CA VAL A 77 6.33 -3.71 10.42
C VAL A 77 6.41 -2.34 9.75
N VAL A 78 5.35 -1.53 9.83
CA VAL A 78 5.36 -0.16 9.32
C VAL A 78 6.38 0.69 10.08
N SER A 79 6.38 0.63 11.42
CA SER A 79 7.35 1.36 12.25
C SER A 79 8.80 0.99 11.90
N GLU A 80 9.11 -0.31 11.73
CA GLU A 80 10.45 -0.75 11.33
C GLU A 80 10.82 -0.23 9.92
N GLY A 81 9.85 -0.19 9.02
CA GLY A 81 10.02 0.37 7.67
C GLY A 81 10.33 1.87 7.70
N GLU A 82 9.64 2.64 8.53
CA GLU A 82 9.87 4.08 8.70
C GLU A 82 11.27 4.37 9.24
N ASP A 83 11.73 3.61 10.24
CA ASP A 83 13.09 3.73 10.78
C ASP A 83 14.16 3.43 9.72
N LEU A 84 13.94 2.40 8.90
CA LEU A 84 14.86 2.05 7.82
C LEU A 84 14.94 3.17 6.77
N VAL A 85 13.80 3.73 6.39
CA VAL A 85 13.73 4.86 5.46
C VAL A 85 14.45 6.08 6.02
N HIS A 86 14.23 6.41 7.30
CA HIS A 86 14.92 7.52 7.95
C HIS A 86 16.44 7.34 7.92
N ARG A 87 16.90 6.12 8.18
CA ARG A 87 18.33 5.78 8.16
C ARG A 87 18.94 5.89 6.76
N ILE A 88 18.20 5.48 5.73
CA ILE A 88 18.62 5.64 4.32
C ILE A 88 18.69 7.14 3.95
N GLN A 89 17.67 7.92 4.30
CA GLN A 89 17.65 9.36 4.05
C GLN A 89 18.83 10.08 4.73
N GLN A 90 19.16 9.71 5.95
CA GLN A 90 20.31 10.26 6.67
C GLN A 90 21.62 9.93 5.94
N ARG A 91 21.83 8.67 5.54
CA ARG A 91 23.03 8.27 4.80
C ARG A 91 23.14 8.94 3.44
N LEU A 92 22.04 9.08 2.71
CA LEU A 92 22.02 9.82 1.45
C LEU A 92 22.36 11.30 1.66
N SER A 93 21.87 11.90 2.75
CA SER A 93 22.21 13.28 3.13
C SER A 93 23.69 13.43 3.48
N ASP A 94 24.28 12.47 4.20
CA ASP A 94 25.71 12.44 4.49
C ASP A 94 26.55 12.33 3.20
N ILE A 95 26.15 11.44 2.28
CA ILE A 95 26.82 11.27 0.98
C ILE A 95 26.72 12.57 0.17
N ALA A 96 25.54 13.19 0.11
CA ALA A 96 25.34 14.45 -0.59
C ALA A 96 26.21 15.58 0.02
N ARG A 97 26.30 15.66 1.35
CA ARG A 97 27.17 16.61 2.05
C ARG A 97 28.63 16.39 1.70
N VAL A 98 29.12 15.15 1.75
CA VAL A 98 30.49 14.80 1.39
C VAL A 98 30.77 15.14 -0.07
N GLN A 99 29.85 14.83 -1.00
CA GLN A 99 30.01 15.17 -2.41
C GLN A 99 30.02 16.69 -2.68
N ILE A 100 29.27 17.48 -1.90
CA ILE A 100 29.31 18.95 -1.96
C ILE A 100 30.64 19.48 -1.42
N MET A 101 31.14 18.93 -0.30
CA MET A 101 32.40 19.34 0.32
C MET A 101 33.64 18.85 -0.43
N SER A 102 33.55 17.75 -1.17
CA SER A 102 34.63 17.18 -1.98
C SER A 102 34.68 17.72 -3.41
N ARG A 103 33.77 18.62 -3.81
CA ARG A 103 33.92 19.34 -5.07
C ARG A 103 35.08 20.33 -4.96
N PRO A 104 36.10 20.26 -5.84
CA PRO A 104 37.11 21.32 -5.89
C PRO A 104 36.43 22.62 -6.31
N SER A 105 36.69 23.69 -5.56
CA SER A 105 36.31 25.06 -5.90
C SER A 105 37.03 25.47 -7.19
N CYS A 106 36.40 25.23 -8.33
CA CYS A 106 36.76 25.80 -9.63
C CYS A 106 35.51 26.37 -10.29
#